data_AF-A0A0C2IQ01-F1
#
_entry.id   AF-A0A0C2IQ01-F1
#
_cell.length_a   1.000
_cell.length_b   1.000
_cell.length_c   1.000
_cell.angle_alpha   90.00
_cell.angle_beta   90.00
_cell.angle_gamma   90.00
#
_symmetry.space_group_name_H-M   'P 1'
#
loop_
_entity.id
_entity.type
_entity.pdbx_description
1 polymer ?
#
loop_
_entity_poly.entity_id
_entity_poly.type
_entity_poly.pdbx_seq_one_letter_code
_entity_poly.pdbx_strand_id
1 'polypeptide(L)'
;MPFLFSHVCDLFQQVAELPAADRSRPRSVNLVVQSWFAEHRKEVDALIVERPTSSAAGSSGAAALLSTLLPDRRTDRVYALQARGLQRILIRALGLGHSRVPELSRWMRPCDHATTGPVDLADCVEAILQRTPNPTPNVPVTVEEIDATLHGVAARCRFSAPAVRGRHRASPSKNDFIAPPPTQDALARLYQRLDPCGAKWLTRLILKDLRPAVFDGAVVARAFHQSLPQALQVYADLEAAVLSLSGDNDIVRPRLGVKVGRQQWAKGRSVQHCIAMGGPQRMSCEHKMDGEYVQVHVNLVNGPDHKDCLQLFSKSGKDSTWDRVNLHSAIRESLRLGQPDCPITKGCILEGEMLAYDEKASRLRTPVNAGWNLRC
;
A
#
# COMPACT_ATOMS: atom_id res chain seq x y z
N MET A 1 -0.85 4.38 23.39
CA MET A 1 -2.30 4.69 23.34
C MET A 1 -2.72 4.57 21.88
N PRO A 2 -3.86 3.94 21.56
CA PRO A 2 -4.25 3.77 20.17
C PRO A 2 -4.63 5.11 19.54
N PHE A 3 -4.34 5.27 18.25
CA PHE A 3 -4.54 6.55 17.54
C PHE A 3 -5.94 6.61 16.94
N LEU A 4 -6.70 7.66 17.29
CA LEU A 4 -8.10 7.78 16.88
C LEU A 4 -8.25 8.01 15.38
N PHE A 5 -9.18 7.30 14.75
CA PHE A 5 -9.46 7.48 13.32
C PHE A 5 -10.12 8.84 13.03
N SER A 6 -10.88 9.39 13.98
CA SER A 6 -11.50 10.72 13.85
C SER A 6 -10.46 11.81 13.59
N HIS A 7 -9.31 11.79 14.27
CA HIS A 7 -8.22 12.75 14.02
C HIS A 7 -7.74 12.72 12.56
N VAL A 8 -7.64 11.51 11.98
CA VAL A 8 -7.26 11.36 10.57
C VAL A 8 -8.37 11.82 9.63
N CYS A 9 -9.64 11.57 9.99
CA CYS A 9 -10.79 12.07 9.25
C CYS A 9 -10.84 13.60 9.24
N ASP A 10 -10.50 14.25 10.34
CA ASP A 10 -10.42 15.71 10.43
C ASP A 10 -9.36 16.27 9.47
N LEU A 11 -8.17 15.63 9.39
CA LEU A 11 -7.16 16.00 8.40
C LEU A 11 -7.69 15.87 6.96
N PHE A 12 -8.30 14.72 6.62
CA PHE A 12 -8.87 14.52 5.30
C PHE A 12 -9.96 15.55 4.99
N GLN A 13 -10.82 15.84 5.97
CA GLN A 13 -11.92 16.79 5.84
C GLN A 13 -11.42 18.21 5.63
N GLN A 14 -10.44 18.67 6.42
CA GLN A 14 -9.82 19.99 6.28
C GLN A 14 -9.26 20.21 4.87
N VAL A 15 -8.54 19.21 4.32
CA VAL A 15 -8.03 19.29 2.94
C VAL A 15 -9.15 19.26 1.91
N ALA A 16 -10.20 18.46 2.15
CA ALA A 16 -11.35 18.36 1.27
C ALA A 16 -12.25 19.61 1.27
N GLU A 17 -12.17 20.45 2.30
CA GLU A 17 -12.91 21.71 2.42
C GLU A 17 -12.14 22.93 1.90
N LEU A 18 -10.83 22.80 1.66
CA LEU A 18 -10.05 23.86 1.02
C LEU A 18 -10.69 24.31 -0.31
N PRO A 19 -10.68 25.62 -0.63
CA PRO A 19 -11.09 26.09 -1.95
C PRO A 19 -10.36 25.33 -3.06
N ALA A 20 -11.03 25.05 -4.18
CA ALA A 20 -10.46 24.24 -5.27
C ALA A 20 -9.10 24.75 -5.77
N ALA A 21 -8.94 26.09 -5.85
CA ALA A 21 -7.69 26.73 -6.22
C ALA A 21 -6.55 26.43 -5.22
N ASP A 22 -6.83 26.40 -3.92
CA ASP A 22 -5.83 26.09 -2.90
C ASP A 22 -5.54 24.60 -2.81
N ARG A 23 -6.54 23.74 -3.01
CA ARG A 23 -6.35 22.30 -3.07
C ARG A 23 -5.45 21.87 -4.23
N SER A 24 -5.49 22.60 -5.34
CA SER A 24 -4.58 22.39 -6.48
C SER A 24 -3.15 22.89 -6.24
N ARG A 25 -2.90 23.67 -5.17
CA ARG A 25 -1.58 24.19 -4.81
C ARG A 25 -0.94 23.26 -3.78
N PRO A 26 0.13 22.51 -4.12
CA PRO A 26 0.78 21.59 -3.19
C PRO A 26 1.15 22.26 -1.86
N ARG A 27 1.61 23.52 -1.90
CA ARG A 27 1.98 24.28 -0.69
C ARG A 27 0.83 24.41 0.31
N SER A 28 -0.40 24.67 -0.15
CA SER A 28 -1.54 24.87 0.75
C SER A 28 -1.92 23.56 1.46
N VAL A 29 -1.98 22.44 0.72
CA VAL A 29 -2.25 21.12 1.29
C VAL A 29 -1.13 20.70 2.25
N ASN A 30 0.13 20.95 1.88
CA ASN A 30 1.29 20.62 2.70
C ASN A 30 1.28 21.34 4.06
N LEU A 31 0.82 22.60 4.10
CA LEU A 31 0.69 23.34 5.36
C LEU A 31 -0.35 22.71 6.29
N VAL A 32 -1.50 22.27 5.76
CA VAL A 32 -2.53 21.57 6.56
C VAL A 32 -1.96 20.27 7.15
N VAL A 33 -1.28 19.47 6.32
CA VAL A 33 -0.64 18.23 6.76
C VAL A 33 0.41 18.50 7.84
N GLN A 34 1.28 19.49 7.65
CA GLN A 34 2.31 19.85 8.62
C GLN A 34 1.73 20.33 9.95
N SER A 35 0.72 21.19 9.92
CA SER A 35 0.03 21.68 11.12
C SER A 35 -0.62 20.54 11.90
N TRP A 36 -1.29 19.62 11.20
CA TRP A 36 -1.91 18.45 11.83
C TRP A 36 -0.88 17.53 12.51
N PHE A 37 0.26 17.27 11.85
CA PHE A 37 1.33 16.49 12.47
C PHE A 37 1.97 17.19 13.67
N ALA A 38 2.02 18.54 13.67
CA ALA A 38 2.51 19.31 14.80
C ALA A 38 1.53 19.23 15.99
N GLU A 39 0.23 19.30 15.71
CA GLU A 39 -0.85 19.15 16.71
C GLU A 39 -0.83 17.77 17.36
N HIS A 40 -0.72 16.70 16.56
CA HIS A 40 -0.72 15.30 17.04
C HIS A 40 0.68 14.74 17.33
N ARG A 41 1.71 15.59 17.40
CA ARG A 41 3.12 15.16 17.48
C ARG A 41 3.38 14.14 18.59
N LYS A 42 2.85 14.41 19.80
CA LYS A 42 3.02 13.55 20.97
C LYS A 42 2.46 12.14 20.77
N GLU A 43 1.28 12.04 20.17
CA GLU A 43 0.62 10.76 19.88
C GLU A 43 1.40 9.99 18.81
N VAL A 44 1.82 10.68 17.74
CA VAL A 44 2.61 10.06 16.66
C VAL A 44 3.97 9.58 17.16
N ASP A 45 4.66 10.35 18.00
CA ASP A 45 5.94 9.92 18.60
C ASP A 45 5.77 8.70 19.50
N ALA A 46 4.69 8.66 20.29
CA ALA A 46 4.37 7.50 21.10
C ALA A 46 4.20 6.23 20.24
N LEU A 47 3.53 6.33 19.08
CA LEU A 47 3.38 5.20 18.14
C LEU A 47 4.71 4.70 17.57
N ILE A 48 5.70 5.59 17.36
CA ILE A 48 7.02 5.23 16.81
C ILE A 48 7.87 4.49 17.86
N VAL A 49 7.72 4.88 19.13
CA VAL A 49 8.47 4.27 20.25
C VAL A 49 7.83 2.97 20.73
N GLU A 50 6.51 2.84 20.60
CA GLU A 50 5.77 1.61 20.93
C GLU A 50 6.29 0.44 20.06
N ARG A 51 7.04 -0.47 20.69
CA ARG A 51 7.45 -1.71 20.03
C ARG A 51 6.25 -2.63 19.83
N PRO A 52 6.15 -3.32 18.68
CA PRO A 52 5.11 -4.33 18.50
C PRO A 52 5.26 -5.38 19.60
N THR A 53 4.22 -5.52 20.44
CA THR A 53 4.14 -6.63 21.37
C THR A 53 3.99 -7.90 20.54
N SER A 54 4.81 -8.90 20.81
CA SER A 54 5.03 -10.10 19.99
C SER A 54 3.81 -11.03 19.81
N SER A 55 2.60 -10.59 20.17
CA SER A 55 1.39 -11.44 20.26
C SER A 55 0.16 -10.93 19.51
N ALA A 56 0.11 -9.68 19.03
CA ALA A 56 -1.01 -9.21 18.21
C ALA A 56 -0.64 -9.35 16.72
N ALA A 57 -1.42 -10.14 15.98
CA ALA A 57 -1.23 -10.39 14.54
C ALA A 57 -1.47 -9.17 13.63
N GLY A 58 -1.26 -7.95 14.13
CA GLY A 58 -1.49 -6.67 13.46
C GLY A 58 -0.19 -5.88 13.24
N SER A 59 -0.26 -4.90 12.34
CA SER A 59 0.80 -3.91 12.14
C SER A 59 0.99 -3.04 13.40
N SER A 60 2.19 -2.49 13.61
CA SER A 60 2.40 -1.45 14.63
C SER A 60 1.45 -0.27 14.42
N GLY A 61 1.11 0.45 15.48
CA GLY A 61 0.20 1.60 15.37
C GLY A 61 0.76 2.69 14.44
N ALA A 62 2.07 2.88 14.42
CA ALA A 62 2.76 3.74 13.46
C ALA A 62 2.55 3.29 12.00
N ALA A 63 2.67 1.99 11.71
CA ALA A 63 2.41 1.46 10.38
C ALA A 63 0.91 1.50 10.02
N ALA A 64 0.00 1.35 10.99
CA ALA A 64 -1.44 1.50 10.80
C ALA A 64 -1.82 2.94 10.42
N LEU A 65 -1.25 3.94 11.11
CA LEU A 65 -1.44 5.35 10.78
C LEU A 65 -0.93 5.66 9.37
N LEU A 66 0.29 5.23 9.03
CA LEU A 66 0.83 5.40 7.67
C LEU A 66 0.03 4.65 6.60
N SER A 67 -0.51 3.47 6.91
CA SER A 67 -1.39 2.72 6.00
C SER A 67 -2.71 3.44 5.75
N THR A 68 -3.17 4.24 6.71
CA THR A 68 -4.37 5.08 6.59
C THR A 68 -4.09 6.35 5.78
N LEU A 69 -2.98 7.03 6.04
CA LEU A 69 -2.60 8.28 5.35
C LEU A 69 -2.08 8.05 3.92
N LEU A 70 -1.46 6.89 3.66
CA LEU A 70 -0.82 6.52 2.39
C LEU A 70 -1.28 5.14 1.92
N PRO A 71 -2.59 4.92 1.65
CA PRO A 71 -3.12 3.60 1.32
C PRO A 71 -2.52 2.98 0.05
N ASP A 72 -2.03 3.81 -0.87
CA ASP A 72 -1.34 3.38 -2.09
C ASP A 72 -0.01 2.68 -1.82
N ARG A 73 0.60 2.89 -0.64
CA ARG A 73 1.81 2.19 -0.21
C ARG A 73 1.52 0.75 0.22
N ARG A 74 0.27 0.39 0.55
CA ARG A 74 -0.14 -0.99 0.86
C ARG A 74 -0.55 -1.76 -0.39
N THR A 75 0.40 -1.93 -1.33
CA THR A 75 0.18 -2.73 -2.55
C THR A 75 0.14 -4.23 -2.27
N ASP A 76 0.62 -4.65 -1.11
CA ASP A 76 0.59 -5.99 -0.58
C ASP A 76 -0.83 -6.46 -0.20
N ARG A 77 -1.73 -5.52 0.12
CA ARG A 77 -3.13 -5.80 0.49
C ARG A 77 -4.09 -5.56 -0.68
N VAL A 78 -4.76 -6.62 -1.12
CA VAL A 78 -5.85 -6.56 -2.09
C VAL A 78 -7.15 -6.95 -1.41
N TYR A 79 -8.14 -6.05 -1.38
CA TYR A 79 -9.41 -6.32 -0.68
C TYR A 79 -10.43 -7.09 -1.52
N ALA A 80 -10.26 -7.12 -2.87
CA ALA A 80 -11.27 -7.61 -3.82
C ALA A 80 -12.67 -7.00 -3.59
N LEU A 81 -12.71 -5.78 -3.04
CA LEU A 81 -13.90 -4.97 -2.85
C LEU A 81 -13.86 -3.81 -3.83
N GLN A 82 -14.99 -3.58 -4.48
CA GLN A 82 -15.25 -2.44 -5.37
C GLN A 82 -16.50 -1.74 -4.86
N ALA A 83 -16.80 -0.53 -5.35
CA ALA A 83 -17.93 0.27 -4.87
C ALA A 83 -19.25 -0.51 -4.77
N ARG A 84 -19.62 -1.28 -5.81
CA ARG A 84 -20.83 -2.14 -5.79
C ARG A 84 -20.77 -3.25 -4.72
N GLY A 85 -19.59 -3.83 -4.50
CA GLY A 85 -19.39 -4.85 -3.46
C GLY A 85 -19.53 -4.26 -2.07
N LEU A 86 -18.91 -3.10 -1.84
CA LEU A 86 -18.96 -2.37 -0.59
C LEU A 86 -20.37 -1.84 -0.28
N GLN A 87 -21.09 -1.34 -1.29
CA GLN A 87 -22.49 -0.95 -1.17
C GLN A 87 -23.36 -2.08 -0.59
N ARG A 88 -23.19 -3.33 -1.04
CA ARG A 88 -23.94 -4.48 -0.51
C ARG A 88 -23.59 -4.79 0.96
N ILE A 89 -22.38 -4.50 1.40
CA ILE A 89 -21.99 -4.61 2.81
C ILE A 89 -22.69 -3.49 3.60
N LEU A 90 -22.63 -2.25 3.12
CA LEU A 90 -23.22 -1.07 3.75
C LEU A 90 -24.73 -1.18 3.92
N ILE A 91 -25.47 -1.66 2.91
CA ILE A 91 -26.92 -1.86 2.98
C ILE A 91 -27.27 -2.76 4.17
N ARG A 92 -26.53 -3.86 4.36
CA ARG A 92 -26.74 -4.81 5.46
C ARG A 92 -26.27 -4.24 6.79
N ALA A 93 -25.07 -3.66 6.82
CA ALA A 93 -24.45 -3.12 8.03
C ALA A 93 -25.29 -2.01 8.68
N LEU A 94 -25.87 -1.13 7.85
CA LEU A 94 -26.65 0.02 8.30
C LEU A 94 -28.17 -0.24 8.31
N GLY A 95 -28.62 -1.48 8.06
CA GLY A 95 -30.03 -1.85 8.08
C GLY A 95 -30.90 -1.05 7.09
N LEU A 96 -30.38 -0.77 5.89
CA LEU A 96 -31.05 0.12 4.94
C LEU A 96 -32.22 -0.59 4.24
N GLY A 97 -33.44 -0.12 4.51
CA GLY A 97 -34.64 -0.57 3.82
C GLY A 97 -34.77 -0.07 2.39
N HIS A 98 -35.78 -0.57 1.67
CA HIS A 98 -36.04 -0.26 0.25
C HIS A 98 -36.08 1.25 -0.07
N SER A 99 -36.53 2.09 0.86
CA SER A 99 -36.59 3.55 0.66
C SER A 99 -35.23 4.24 0.68
N ARG A 100 -34.22 3.67 1.35
CA ARG A 100 -32.89 4.29 1.52
C ARG A 100 -31.81 3.71 0.60
N VAL A 101 -32.03 2.50 0.07
CA VAL A 101 -31.14 1.91 -0.95
C VAL A 101 -30.97 2.81 -2.20
N PRO A 102 -32.01 3.50 -2.72
CA PRO A 102 -31.87 4.46 -3.83
C PRO A 102 -31.02 5.69 -3.50
N GLU A 103 -31.04 6.12 -2.24
CA GLU A 103 -30.18 7.20 -1.74
C GLU A 103 -28.72 6.76 -1.74
N LEU A 104 -28.43 5.57 -1.21
CA LEU A 104 -27.09 4.99 -1.25
C LEU A 104 -26.61 4.76 -2.69
N SER A 105 -27.53 4.43 -3.59
CA SER A 105 -27.25 4.13 -5.00
C SER A 105 -27.07 5.38 -5.87
N ARG A 106 -27.12 6.58 -5.29
CA ARG A 106 -27.06 7.84 -6.04
C ARG A 106 -25.77 8.00 -6.86
N TRP A 107 -24.64 7.52 -6.37
CA TRP A 107 -23.35 7.53 -7.09
C TRP A 107 -23.36 6.76 -8.42
N MET A 108 -24.33 5.86 -8.66
CA MET A 108 -24.47 5.13 -9.93
C MET A 108 -25.30 5.89 -10.96
N ARG A 109 -25.98 6.97 -10.57
CA ARG A 109 -26.80 7.77 -11.50
C ARG A 109 -25.90 8.69 -12.34
N PRO A 110 -26.28 8.99 -13.59
CA PRO A 110 -25.62 10.02 -14.37
C PRO A 110 -25.61 11.34 -13.60
N CYS A 111 -24.46 12.00 -13.54
CA CYS A 111 -24.33 13.29 -12.89
C CYS A 111 -25.04 14.36 -13.71
N ASP A 112 -25.94 15.12 -13.10
CA ASP A 112 -26.39 16.40 -13.65
C ASP A 112 -25.40 17.49 -13.22
N HIS A 113 -24.49 17.85 -14.13
CA HIS A 113 -23.46 18.86 -13.88
C HIS A 113 -24.04 20.25 -13.53
N ALA A 114 -25.32 20.50 -13.79
CA ALA A 114 -25.94 21.80 -13.53
C ALA A 114 -26.38 21.99 -12.06
N THR A 115 -26.58 20.92 -11.28
CA THR A 115 -27.23 21.04 -9.95
C THR A 115 -26.54 20.26 -8.85
N THR A 116 -25.90 19.13 -9.15
CA THR A 116 -25.27 18.29 -8.13
C THR A 116 -24.03 17.70 -8.78
N GLY A 117 -22.86 18.22 -8.41
CA GLY A 117 -21.58 17.70 -8.90
C GLY A 117 -21.45 16.18 -8.70
N PRO A 118 -20.42 15.55 -9.28
CA PRO A 118 -20.26 14.11 -9.20
C PRO A 118 -20.16 13.68 -7.72
N VAL A 119 -20.99 12.71 -7.33
CA VAL A 119 -20.98 12.12 -5.98
C VAL A 119 -20.47 10.69 -6.05
N ASP A 120 -19.64 10.30 -5.09
CA ASP A 120 -19.17 8.94 -4.95
C ASP A 120 -19.99 8.15 -3.91
N LEU A 121 -19.67 6.86 -3.72
CA LEU A 121 -20.33 6.02 -2.73
C LEU A 121 -20.14 6.58 -1.30
N ALA A 122 -18.99 7.18 -1.01
CA ALA A 122 -18.67 7.71 0.31
C ALA A 122 -19.54 8.92 0.65
N ASP A 123 -19.75 9.84 -0.30
CA ASP A 123 -20.68 10.97 -0.16
C ASP A 123 -22.11 10.48 0.08
N CYS A 124 -22.51 9.38 -0.57
CA CYS A 124 -23.83 8.78 -0.36
C CYS A 124 -23.97 8.14 1.04
N VAL A 125 -22.91 7.51 1.55
CA VAL A 125 -22.88 6.97 2.93
C VAL A 125 -22.95 8.09 3.95
N GLU A 126 -22.19 9.16 3.76
CA GLU A 126 -22.24 10.34 4.64
C GLU A 126 -23.64 10.93 4.72
N ALA A 127 -24.27 11.19 3.57
CA ALA A 127 -25.61 11.77 3.51
C ALA A 127 -26.66 10.92 4.26
N ILE A 128 -26.57 9.60 4.11
CA ILE A 128 -27.44 8.64 4.82
C ILE A 128 -27.26 8.75 6.33
N LEU A 129 -26.01 8.83 6.81
CA LEU A 129 -25.71 8.90 8.24
C LEU A 129 -25.95 10.29 8.83
N GLN A 130 -25.87 11.37 8.05
CA GLN A 130 -26.30 12.70 8.51
C GLN A 130 -27.80 12.73 8.80
N ARG A 131 -28.61 12.03 8.01
CA ARG A 131 -30.07 11.96 8.19
C ARG A 131 -30.49 10.94 9.24
N THR A 132 -29.73 9.87 9.40
CA THR A 132 -29.96 8.86 10.43
C THR A 132 -28.63 8.44 11.01
N PRO A 133 -28.12 9.20 11.99
CA PRO A 133 -26.85 8.91 12.62
C PRO A 133 -26.85 7.54 13.27
N ASN A 134 -25.68 6.90 13.26
CA ASN A 134 -25.46 5.76 14.13
C ASN A 134 -25.56 6.18 15.60
N PRO A 135 -25.89 5.25 16.51
CA PRO A 135 -25.77 5.50 17.95
C PRO A 135 -24.35 5.96 18.29
N THR A 136 -24.22 6.86 19.27
CA THR A 136 -22.92 7.32 19.75
C THR A 136 -22.09 6.11 20.22
N PRO A 137 -20.89 5.90 19.66
CA PRO A 137 -20.11 4.70 19.98
C PRO A 137 -19.58 4.80 21.42
N ASN A 138 -19.77 3.73 22.21
CA ASN A 138 -19.16 3.62 23.53
C ASN A 138 -17.63 3.49 23.46
N VAL A 139 -17.11 3.02 22.32
CA VAL A 139 -15.68 2.81 22.08
C VAL A 139 -15.32 3.46 20.73
N PRO A 140 -14.46 4.48 20.71
CA PRO A 140 -14.05 5.15 19.48
C PRO A 140 -13.29 4.18 18.57
N VAL A 141 -13.38 4.41 17.26
CA VAL A 141 -12.67 3.61 16.25
C VAL A 141 -11.25 4.14 16.09
N THR A 142 -10.28 3.24 16.05
CA THR A 142 -8.84 3.57 15.97
C THR A 142 -8.25 3.13 14.64
N VAL A 143 -7.12 3.72 14.23
CA VAL A 143 -6.44 3.34 12.98
C VAL A 143 -5.92 1.90 13.03
N GLU A 144 -5.55 1.41 14.20
CA GLU A 144 -5.09 0.02 14.41
C GLU A 144 -6.24 -0.97 14.22
N GLU A 145 -7.44 -0.64 14.73
CA GLU A 145 -8.63 -1.48 14.53
C GLU A 145 -9.02 -1.58 13.05
N ILE A 146 -8.96 -0.44 12.34
CA ILE A 146 -9.21 -0.38 10.90
C ILE A 146 -8.14 -1.20 10.17
N ASP A 147 -6.86 -1.00 10.47
CA ASP A 147 -5.75 -1.69 9.82
C ASP A 147 -5.87 -3.21 9.99
N ALA A 148 -6.13 -3.69 11.21
CA ALA A 148 -6.34 -5.10 11.51
C ALA A 148 -7.55 -5.69 10.76
N THR A 149 -8.66 -4.93 10.69
CA THR A 149 -9.86 -5.35 9.96
C THR A 149 -9.58 -5.47 8.46
N LEU A 150 -8.91 -4.47 7.88
CA LEU A 150 -8.54 -4.47 6.46
C LEU A 150 -7.49 -5.53 6.14
N HIS A 151 -6.57 -5.81 7.06
CA HIS A 151 -5.65 -6.94 6.97
C HIS A 151 -6.42 -8.27 6.90
N GLY A 152 -7.40 -8.49 7.78
CA GLY A 152 -8.25 -9.69 7.74
C GLY A 152 -9.03 -9.85 6.44
N VAL A 153 -9.56 -8.75 5.89
CA VAL A 153 -10.20 -8.74 4.55
C VAL A 153 -9.19 -9.13 3.47
N ALA A 154 -8.00 -8.52 3.47
CA ALA A 154 -6.95 -8.78 2.49
C ALA A 154 -6.38 -10.20 2.59
N ALA A 155 -6.28 -10.78 3.78
CA ALA A 155 -5.74 -12.12 4.02
C ALA A 155 -6.54 -13.21 3.29
N ARG A 156 -7.84 -12.98 3.07
CA ARG A 156 -8.74 -13.89 2.33
C ARG A 156 -8.66 -13.72 0.82
N CYS A 157 -7.96 -12.70 0.32
CA CYS A 157 -7.80 -12.47 -1.11
C CYS A 157 -6.57 -13.20 -1.64
N ARG A 158 -6.75 -14.10 -2.62
CA ARG A 158 -5.64 -14.79 -3.31
C ARG A 158 -4.63 -13.84 -3.95
N PHE A 159 -5.06 -12.62 -4.28
CA PHE A 159 -4.23 -11.63 -4.96
C PHE A 159 -3.39 -10.77 -3.99
N SER A 160 -3.65 -10.81 -2.68
CA SER A 160 -2.77 -10.21 -1.67
C SER A 160 -1.43 -10.93 -1.59
N ALA A 161 -0.41 -10.29 -1.04
CA ALA A 161 0.92 -10.88 -0.87
C ALA A 161 0.88 -12.14 0.03
N PRO A 162 1.74 -13.14 -0.22
CA PRO A 162 1.84 -14.34 0.62
C PRO A 162 1.91 -14.07 2.13
N ALA A 163 2.70 -13.07 2.56
CA ALA A 163 2.81 -12.68 3.96
C ALA A 163 1.48 -12.19 4.57
N VAL A 164 0.66 -11.48 3.79
CA VAL A 164 -0.67 -11.00 4.22
C VAL A 164 -1.68 -12.16 4.32
N ARG A 165 -1.59 -13.15 3.43
CA ARG A 165 -2.52 -14.29 3.44
C ARG A 165 -2.29 -15.22 4.63
N GLY A 166 -1.08 -15.27 5.19
CA GLY A 166 -0.75 -16.13 6.34
C GLY A 166 -1.22 -17.59 6.19
N ARG A 167 -1.44 -18.28 7.31
CA ARG A 167 -2.01 -19.64 7.35
C ARG A 167 -3.52 -19.71 7.07
N HIS A 168 -4.17 -18.64 6.59
CA HIS A 168 -5.60 -18.66 6.19
C HIS A 168 -5.91 -19.54 4.96
N ARG A 169 -5.08 -20.54 4.65
CA ARG A 169 -5.44 -21.75 3.87
C ARG A 169 -6.49 -22.63 4.58
N ALA A 170 -7.31 -22.07 5.47
CA ALA A 170 -8.51 -22.76 5.91
C ALA A 170 -9.50 -22.74 4.74
N SER A 171 -9.74 -23.93 4.18
CA SER A 171 -10.73 -24.18 3.13
C SER A 171 -12.05 -23.46 3.47
N PRO A 172 -12.72 -22.79 2.50
CA PRO A 172 -14.03 -22.24 2.75
C PRO A 172 -14.97 -23.36 3.21
N SER A 173 -15.44 -23.27 4.46
CA SER A 173 -16.45 -24.18 4.98
C SER A 173 -17.73 -24.00 4.18
N LYS A 174 -18.37 -25.10 3.78
CA LYS A 174 -19.66 -25.10 3.06
C LYS A 174 -20.80 -24.41 3.83
N ASN A 175 -20.60 -24.06 5.12
CA ASN A 175 -21.59 -23.36 5.96
C ASN A 175 -21.54 -21.82 5.89
N ASP A 176 -20.66 -21.20 5.08
CA ASP A 176 -20.58 -19.73 4.87
C ASP A 176 -21.83 -19.10 4.18
N PHE A 177 -22.90 -19.86 3.94
CA PHE A 177 -24.13 -19.38 3.28
C PHE A 177 -25.14 -18.71 4.22
N ILE A 178 -25.02 -18.90 5.55
CA ILE A 178 -26.03 -18.41 6.52
C ILE A 178 -25.57 -17.15 7.27
N ALA A 179 -24.26 -16.95 7.45
CA ALA A 179 -23.68 -15.78 8.11
C ALA A 179 -22.73 -15.04 7.14
N PRO A 180 -22.63 -13.69 7.21
CA PRO A 180 -21.60 -12.99 6.46
C PRO A 180 -20.22 -13.54 6.87
N PRO A 181 -19.24 -13.61 5.95
CA PRO A 181 -17.91 -14.01 6.34
C PRO A 181 -17.42 -13.08 7.48
N PRO A 182 -16.66 -13.59 8.47
CA PRO A 182 -16.30 -12.84 9.68
C PRO A 182 -15.69 -11.44 9.43
N THR A 183 -15.07 -11.27 8.26
CA THR A 183 -14.50 -10.01 7.79
C THR A 183 -15.54 -8.99 7.33
N GLN A 184 -16.66 -9.43 6.75
CA GLN A 184 -17.80 -8.55 6.45
C GLN A 184 -18.48 -8.06 7.73
N ASP A 185 -18.59 -8.93 8.75
CA ASP A 185 -19.12 -8.54 10.06
C ASP A 185 -18.20 -7.54 10.77
N ALA A 186 -16.87 -7.72 10.67
CA ALA A 186 -15.92 -6.76 11.21
C ALA A 186 -16.03 -5.38 10.54
N LEU A 187 -16.13 -5.35 9.20
CA LEU A 187 -16.40 -4.10 8.47
C LEU A 187 -17.74 -3.48 8.88
N ALA A 188 -18.80 -4.29 9.03
CA ALA A 188 -20.11 -3.80 9.46
C ALA A 188 -20.04 -3.14 10.84
N ARG A 189 -19.35 -3.77 11.80
CA ARG A 189 -19.14 -3.21 13.15
C ARG A 189 -18.39 -1.87 13.13
N LEU A 190 -17.40 -1.71 12.25
CA LEU A 190 -16.75 -0.40 12.05
C LEU A 190 -17.76 0.64 11.58
N TYR A 191 -18.48 0.35 10.50
CA TYR A 191 -19.47 1.29 9.94
C TYR A 191 -20.61 1.64 10.90
N GLN A 192 -21.01 0.74 11.79
CA GLN A 192 -22.03 0.98 12.81
C GLN A 192 -21.54 1.89 13.95
N ARG A 193 -20.23 2.03 14.14
CA ARG A 193 -19.61 2.86 15.19
C ARG A 193 -19.06 4.19 14.68
N LEU A 194 -18.99 4.37 13.37
CA LEU A 194 -18.50 5.61 12.78
C LEU A 194 -19.61 6.65 12.66
N ASP A 195 -19.21 7.90 12.84
CA ASP A 195 -20.01 9.06 12.50
C ASP A 195 -20.06 9.26 10.96
N PRO A 196 -20.84 10.22 10.44
CA PRO A 196 -20.93 10.44 9.00
C PRO A 196 -19.57 10.73 8.33
N CYS A 197 -18.71 11.53 8.98
CA CYS A 197 -17.39 11.89 8.46
C CYS A 197 -16.47 10.65 8.41
N GLY A 198 -16.41 9.89 9.50
CA GLY A 198 -15.63 8.66 9.58
C GLY A 198 -16.08 7.61 8.56
N ALA A 199 -17.38 7.40 8.39
CA ALA A 199 -17.90 6.43 7.43
C ALA A 199 -17.58 6.82 5.98
N LYS A 200 -17.59 8.12 5.65
CA LYS A 200 -17.13 8.63 4.36
C LYS A 200 -15.67 8.27 4.13
N TRP A 201 -14.79 8.65 5.04
CA TRP A 201 -13.35 8.47 4.86
C TRP A 201 -12.93 7.00 4.92
N LEU A 202 -13.59 6.16 5.73
CA LEU A 202 -13.38 4.70 5.68
C LEU A 202 -13.77 4.12 4.31
N THR A 203 -14.88 4.59 3.72
CA THR A 203 -15.32 4.15 2.39
C THR A 203 -14.29 4.50 1.31
N ARG A 204 -13.76 5.73 1.33
CA ARG A 204 -12.68 6.17 0.45
C ARG A 204 -11.37 5.40 0.68
N LEU A 205 -11.03 5.13 1.93
CA LEU A 205 -9.86 4.34 2.30
C LEU A 205 -9.93 2.90 1.78
N ILE A 206 -11.07 2.22 1.93
CA ILE A 206 -11.28 0.85 1.43
C ILE A 206 -11.18 0.81 -0.11
N LEU A 207 -11.74 1.82 -0.78
CA LEU A 207 -11.68 1.92 -2.23
C LEU A 207 -10.33 2.44 -2.75
N LYS A 208 -9.42 2.83 -1.85
CA LYS A 208 -8.12 3.47 -2.14
C LYS A 208 -8.27 4.70 -3.04
N ASP A 209 -9.28 5.50 -2.77
CA ASP A 209 -9.54 6.77 -3.46
C ASP A 209 -9.89 7.84 -2.43
N LEU A 210 -8.86 8.49 -1.89
CA LEU A 210 -9.00 9.53 -0.86
C LEU A 210 -9.35 10.90 -1.45
N ARG A 211 -9.68 11.00 -2.75
CA ARG A 211 -10.03 12.29 -3.33
C ARG A 211 -11.23 12.91 -2.60
N PRO A 212 -11.22 14.24 -2.42
CA PRO A 212 -10.22 15.17 -2.92
C PRO A 212 -9.00 15.38 -1.98
N ALA A 213 -8.92 14.69 -0.84
CA ALA A 213 -7.81 14.75 0.11
C ALA A 213 -6.60 13.90 -0.34
N VAL A 214 -5.89 14.39 -1.34
CA VAL A 214 -4.68 13.74 -1.88
C VAL A 214 -3.44 14.35 -1.24
N PHE A 215 -2.58 13.51 -0.65
CA PHE A 215 -1.36 13.95 0.01
C PHE A 215 -0.10 13.66 -0.80
N ASP A 216 0.89 14.54 -0.69
CA ASP A 216 2.25 14.22 -1.10
C ASP A 216 2.89 13.27 -0.07
N GLY A 217 3.14 12.02 -0.48
CA GLY A 217 3.74 11.01 0.38
C GLY A 217 5.11 11.39 0.95
N ALA A 218 5.89 12.24 0.27
CA ALA A 218 7.16 12.74 0.80
C ALA A 218 6.96 13.76 1.92
N VAL A 219 5.89 14.55 1.86
CA VAL A 219 5.52 15.51 2.90
C VAL A 219 4.98 14.79 4.13
N VAL A 220 4.07 13.83 3.93
CA VAL A 220 3.58 12.97 5.02
C VAL A 220 4.75 12.22 5.67
N ALA A 221 5.64 11.62 4.88
CA ALA A 221 6.78 10.89 5.43
C ALA A 221 7.70 11.79 6.29
N ARG A 222 8.07 12.98 5.79
CA ARG A 222 8.91 13.94 6.55
C ARG A 222 8.20 14.46 7.81
N ALA A 223 6.92 14.75 7.72
CA ALA A 223 6.14 15.24 8.85
C ALA A 223 5.92 14.15 9.90
N PHE A 224 5.82 12.88 9.49
CA PHE A 224 5.73 11.75 10.39
C PHE A 224 7.04 11.53 11.16
N HIS A 225 8.18 11.43 10.47
CA HIS A 225 9.50 11.28 11.08
C HIS A 225 10.63 11.70 10.11
N GLN A 226 11.68 12.34 10.62
CA GLN A 226 12.77 12.89 9.80
C GLN A 226 13.48 11.86 8.90
N SER A 227 13.67 10.63 9.40
CA SER A 227 14.38 9.55 8.70
C SER A 227 13.45 8.63 7.89
N LEU A 228 12.12 8.82 7.96
CA LEU A 228 11.16 7.98 7.24
C LEU A 228 11.29 8.09 5.71
N PRO A 229 11.58 9.25 5.09
CA PRO A 229 11.82 9.31 3.65
C PRO A 229 12.93 8.38 3.19
N GLN A 230 14.05 8.34 3.92
CA GLN A 230 15.19 7.46 3.66
C GLN A 230 14.81 6.00 3.91
N ALA A 231 14.10 5.73 5.01
CA ALA A 231 13.60 4.39 5.30
C ALA A 231 12.68 3.85 4.20
N LEU A 232 11.80 4.68 3.64
CA LEU A 232 10.90 4.30 2.54
C LEU A 232 11.60 4.19 1.17
N GLN A 233 12.80 4.74 1.02
CA GLN A 233 13.66 4.47 -0.14
C GLN A 233 14.35 3.11 -0.02
N VAL A 234 14.69 2.69 1.20
CA VAL A 234 15.33 1.40 1.45
C VAL A 234 14.31 0.28 1.58
N TYR A 235 13.13 0.53 2.14
CA TYR A 235 12.09 -0.46 2.36
C TYR A 235 10.79 -0.04 1.70
N ALA A 236 10.28 -0.89 0.79
CA ALA A 236 8.95 -0.69 0.21
C ALA A 236 7.82 -1.10 1.18
N ASP A 237 8.14 -1.77 2.28
CA ASP A 237 7.22 -2.22 3.32
C ASP A 237 7.15 -1.21 4.47
N LEU A 238 5.94 -0.76 4.83
CA LEU A 238 5.74 0.27 5.85
C LEU A 238 6.16 -0.19 7.24
N GLU A 239 5.93 -1.47 7.58
CA GLU A 239 6.28 -2.02 8.89
C GLU A 239 7.80 -2.05 9.05
N ALA A 240 8.51 -2.55 8.05
CA ALA A 240 9.96 -2.58 8.03
C ALA A 240 10.56 -1.17 8.06
N ALA A 241 9.95 -0.21 7.35
CA ALA A 241 10.38 1.18 7.36
C ALA A 241 10.23 1.80 8.76
N VAL A 242 9.08 1.65 9.41
CA VAL A 242 8.82 2.16 10.77
C VAL A 242 9.76 1.51 11.79
N LEU A 243 9.92 0.18 11.75
CA LEU A 243 10.82 -0.54 12.66
C LEU A 243 12.28 -0.09 12.54
N SER A 244 12.68 0.40 11.36
CA SER A 244 14.03 0.92 11.15
C SER A 244 14.26 2.32 11.73
N LEU A 245 13.20 3.03 12.14
CA LEU A 245 13.31 4.36 12.75
C LEU A 245 13.75 4.32 14.21
N SER A 246 13.55 3.19 14.90
CA SER A 246 13.82 3.05 16.34
C SER A 246 15.28 2.72 16.69
N GLY A 247 16.21 2.77 15.73
CA GLY A 247 17.62 2.43 15.93
C GLY A 247 18.51 3.66 16.15
N ASP A 248 19.49 3.55 17.06
CA ASP A 248 20.48 4.62 17.38
C ASP A 248 21.40 5.01 16.22
N ASN A 249 21.30 4.35 15.07
CA ASN A 249 22.07 4.66 13.88
C ASN A 249 21.11 5.02 12.74
N ASP A 250 21.19 6.26 12.26
CA ASP A 250 20.46 6.79 11.08
C ASP A 250 20.75 6.03 9.77
N ILE A 251 21.58 4.98 9.81
CA ILE A 251 21.96 4.19 8.63
C ILE A 251 20.95 3.06 8.45
N VAL A 252 19.93 3.33 7.63
CA VAL A 252 18.99 2.32 7.16
C VAL A 252 19.68 1.42 6.12
N ARG A 253 19.73 0.11 6.37
CA ARG A 253 20.37 -0.88 5.48
C ARG A 253 19.35 -1.84 4.87
N PRO A 254 19.47 -2.24 3.60
CA PRO A 254 18.61 -3.27 3.02
C PRO A 254 18.60 -4.58 3.83
N ARG A 255 17.45 -5.25 3.88
CA ARG A 255 17.27 -6.54 4.57
C ARG A 255 16.76 -7.60 3.60
N LEU A 256 17.31 -8.81 3.68
CA LEU A 256 16.80 -9.95 2.92
C LEU A 256 15.34 -10.24 3.28
N GLY A 257 14.54 -10.58 2.27
CA GLY A 257 13.10 -10.82 2.40
C GLY A 257 12.22 -9.59 2.61
N VAL A 258 12.79 -8.38 2.63
CA VAL A 258 12.03 -7.13 2.57
C VAL A 258 12.39 -6.42 1.28
N LYS A 259 11.39 -6.15 0.44
CA LYS A 259 11.63 -5.48 -0.84
C LYS A 259 12.34 -4.14 -0.62
N VAL A 260 13.44 -3.96 -1.35
CA VAL A 260 14.16 -2.69 -1.45
C VAL A 260 13.41 -1.72 -2.35
N GLY A 261 13.32 -0.46 -1.93
CA GLY A 261 12.74 0.59 -2.75
C GLY A 261 13.51 0.78 -4.06
N ARG A 262 12.80 1.21 -5.10
CA ARG A 262 13.40 1.42 -6.42
C ARG A 262 14.18 2.73 -6.42
N GLN A 263 15.33 2.73 -7.09
CA GLN A 263 16.05 3.95 -7.41
C GLN A 263 15.13 4.92 -8.17
N GLN A 264 15.32 6.21 -7.92
CA GLN A 264 14.66 7.27 -8.67
C GLN A 264 15.42 7.51 -9.98
N TRP A 265 14.68 7.75 -11.06
CA TRP A 265 15.25 7.91 -12.40
C TRP A 265 15.01 9.35 -12.87
N ALA A 266 16.07 10.04 -13.29
CA ALA A 266 15.94 11.29 -14.02
C ALA A 266 15.71 10.97 -15.51
N LYS A 267 14.60 11.46 -16.07
CA LYS A 267 14.30 11.24 -17.48
C LYS A 267 15.04 12.26 -18.35
N GLY A 268 15.96 11.77 -19.18
CA GLY A 268 16.60 12.56 -20.22
C GLY A 268 15.65 12.96 -21.33
N ARG A 269 15.86 14.14 -21.92
CA ARG A 269 15.08 14.65 -23.06
C ARG A 269 15.83 14.56 -24.39
N SER A 270 17.15 14.37 -24.35
CA SER A 270 18.04 14.15 -25.50
C SER A 270 19.37 13.58 -25.00
N VAL A 271 20.21 13.05 -25.89
CA VAL A 271 21.54 12.56 -25.53
C VAL A 271 22.39 13.69 -24.91
N GLN A 272 22.33 14.89 -25.47
CA GLN A 272 23.04 16.07 -24.93
C GLN A 272 22.54 16.43 -23.53
N HIS A 273 21.22 16.36 -23.29
CA HIS A 273 20.66 16.59 -21.96
C HIS A 273 21.14 15.54 -20.96
N CYS A 274 21.27 14.28 -21.38
CA CYS A 274 21.80 13.22 -20.51
C CYS A 274 23.27 13.41 -20.16
N ILE A 275 24.10 13.80 -21.13
CA ILE A 275 25.51 14.13 -20.89
C ILE A 275 25.61 15.34 -19.94
N ALA A 276 24.79 16.37 -20.16
CA ALA A 276 24.74 17.53 -19.27
C ALA A 276 24.28 17.17 -17.85
N MET A 277 23.32 16.25 -17.69
CA MET A 277 22.87 15.76 -16.38
C MET A 277 23.97 14.97 -15.64
N GLY A 278 24.76 14.17 -16.35
CA GLY A 278 25.90 13.44 -15.76
C GLY A 278 27.11 14.33 -15.44
N GLY A 279 27.17 15.53 -16.04
CA GLY A 279 28.26 16.47 -15.83
C GLY A 279 29.63 15.85 -16.19
N PRO A 280 30.69 16.12 -15.40
CA PRO A 280 32.03 15.58 -15.66
C PRO A 280 32.21 14.11 -15.23
N GLN A 281 31.16 13.43 -14.76
CA GLN A 281 31.27 12.08 -14.22
C GLN A 281 31.31 11.02 -15.34
N ARG A 282 31.99 9.90 -15.08
CA ARG A 282 31.95 8.74 -15.99
C ARG A 282 30.60 8.03 -15.83
N MET A 283 29.89 7.83 -16.93
CA MET A 283 28.59 7.17 -16.95
C MET A 283 28.68 5.75 -17.53
N SER A 284 27.94 4.82 -16.96
CA SER A 284 27.67 3.52 -17.59
C SER A 284 26.43 3.61 -18.46
N CYS A 285 26.51 3.09 -19.69
CA CYS A 285 25.38 3.03 -20.61
C CYS A 285 24.93 1.57 -20.75
N GLU A 286 23.70 1.28 -20.32
CA GLU A 286 23.10 -0.04 -20.39
C GLU A 286 21.96 -0.06 -21.41
N HIS A 287 21.76 -1.20 -22.08
CA HIS A 287 20.61 -1.36 -22.97
C HIS A 287 19.33 -1.44 -22.14
N LYS A 288 18.34 -0.57 -22.43
CA LYS A 288 17.04 -0.65 -21.76
C LYS A 288 16.28 -1.85 -22.33
N MET A 289 16.19 -2.91 -21.54
CA MET A 289 15.30 -4.02 -21.83
C MET A 289 13.84 -3.60 -21.57
N ASP A 290 12.92 -4.09 -22.40
CA ASP A 290 11.48 -3.87 -22.22
C ASP A 290 10.82 -5.15 -21.72
N GLY A 291 11.02 -5.39 -20.42
CA GLY A 291 10.53 -6.56 -19.71
C GLY A 291 9.69 -6.19 -18.50
N GLU A 292 9.51 -7.17 -17.62
CA GLU A 292 8.94 -6.94 -16.30
C GLU A 292 10.02 -6.90 -15.23
N TYR A 293 10.15 -5.75 -14.57
CA TYR A 293 11.05 -5.60 -13.43
C TYR A 293 10.82 -6.69 -12.36
N VAL A 294 11.92 -7.26 -11.89
CA VAL A 294 11.96 -8.23 -10.79
C VAL A 294 13.12 -7.90 -9.86
N GLN A 295 12.86 -7.95 -8.55
CA GLN A 295 13.89 -7.90 -7.52
C GLN A 295 13.96 -9.27 -6.84
N VAL A 296 15.13 -9.91 -6.87
CA VAL A 296 15.36 -11.26 -6.39
C VAL A 296 16.16 -11.17 -5.09
N HIS A 297 15.58 -11.69 -4.01
CA HIS A 297 16.28 -11.89 -2.75
C HIS A 297 16.68 -13.36 -2.65
N VAL A 298 17.96 -13.60 -2.48
CA VAL A 298 18.52 -14.93 -2.21
C VAL A 298 18.93 -14.97 -0.75
N ASN A 299 18.38 -15.89 0.03
CA ASN A 299 18.73 -16.11 1.43
C ASN A 299 19.15 -17.56 1.65
N LEU A 300 20.46 -17.78 1.84
CA LEU A 300 21.04 -19.11 2.04
C LEU A 300 21.13 -19.52 3.51
N VAL A 301 20.77 -18.63 4.43
CA VAL A 301 20.78 -18.91 5.88
C VAL A 301 19.61 -19.84 6.28
N ASN A 302 18.54 -19.90 5.47
CA ASN A 302 17.35 -20.70 5.75
C ASN A 302 17.46 -22.12 5.16
N GLY A 303 17.99 -23.05 5.97
CA GLY A 303 17.83 -24.51 5.82
C GLY A 303 18.79 -25.23 4.85
N PRO A 304 19.07 -26.53 5.09
CA PRO A 304 20.09 -27.31 4.36
C PRO A 304 19.75 -27.64 2.90
N ASP A 305 18.46 -27.57 2.51
CA ASP A 305 18.00 -27.94 1.15
C ASP A 305 17.91 -26.76 0.17
N HIS A 306 18.07 -25.51 0.63
CA HIS A 306 17.95 -24.28 -0.17
C HIS A 306 16.68 -24.15 -1.04
N LYS A 307 15.65 -24.98 -0.84
CA LYS A 307 14.44 -25.01 -1.69
C LYS A 307 13.62 -23.72 -1.60
N ASP A 308 13.64 -23.05 -0.45
CA ASP A 308 12.91 -21.80 -0.21
C ASP A 308 13.85 -20.59 -0.07
N CYS A 309 15.05 -20.64 -0.67
CA CYS A 309 16.03 -19.54 -0.58
C CYS A 309 15.69 -18.32 -1.45
N LEU A 310 14.70 -18.42 -2.35
CA LEU A 310 14.35 -17.36 -3.29
C LEU A 310 13.07 -16.64 -2.87
N GLN A 311 13.11 -15.32 -2.88
CA GLN A 311 11.94 -14.47 -2.77
C GLN A 311 11.98 -13.39 -3.85
N LEU A 312 10.94 -13.30 -4.69
CA LEU A 312 10.89 -12.40 -5.85
C LEU A 312 9.80 -11.34 -5.68
N PHE A 313 10.18 -10.09 -5.83
CA PHE A 313 9.26 -8.95 -5.74
C PHE A 313 9.03 -8.30 -7.10
N SER A 314 7.79 -7.93 -7.37
CA SER A 314 7.42 -7.16 -8.55
C SER A 314 7.83 -5.68 -8.43
N LYS A 315 7.61 -4.92 -9.51
CA LYS A 315 7.78 -3.46 -9.54
C LYS A 315 6.97 -2.74 -8.46
N SER A 316 5.77 -3.22 -8.17
CA SER A 316 4.80 -2.54 -7.30
C SER A 316 5.02 -2.76 -5.80
N GLY A 317 5.90 -3.68 -5.40
CA GLY A 317 6.03 -4.04 -3.98
C GLY A 317 5.70 -5.49 -3.67
N LYS A 318 4.83 -6.09 -4.49
CA LYS A 318 4.19 -7.37 -4.18
C LYS A 318 5.20 -8.53 -4.27
N ASP A 319 5.20 -9.36 -3.24
CA ASP A 319 5.84 -10.68 -3.29
C ASP A 319 5.09 -11.57 -4.29
N SER A 320 5.86 -11.99 -5.28
CA SER A 320 5.43 -12.67 -6.50
C SER A 320 6.28 -13.92 -6.76
N THR A 321 6.90 -14.45 -5.71
CA THR A 321 7.80 -15.60 -5.74
C THR A 321 7.18 -16.77 -6.51
N TRP A 322 5.93 -17.08 -6.21
CA TRP A 322 5.20 -18.19 -6.84
C TRP A 322 4.58 -17.82 -8.19
N ASP A 323 4.23 -16.55 -8.39
CA ASP A 323 3.76 -16.06 -9.71
C ASP A 323 4.88 -16.14 -10.75
N ARG A 324 6.14 -16.13 -10.31
CA ARG A 324 7.36 -16.18 -11.13
C ARG A 324 8.16 -17.48 -10.96
N VAL A 325 7.48 -18.60 -10.66
CA VAL A 325 8.12 -19.90 -10.44
C VAL A 325 9.00 -20.36 -11.62
N ASN A 326 8.63 -19.98 -12.85
CA ASN A 326 9.39 -20.32 -14.05
C ASN A 326 10.78 -19.66 -14.13
N LEU A 327 11.04 -18.61 -13.34
CA LEU A 327 12.38 -18.01 -13.25
C LEU A 327 13.31 -18.75 -12.29
N HIS A 328 12.76 -19.60 -11.42
CA HIS A 328 13.51 -20.13 -10.29
C HIS A 328 14.67 -21.05 -10.73
N SER A 329 14.45 -21.91 -11.73
CA SER A 329 15.51 -22.78 -12.27
C SER A 329 16.64 -21.96 -12.87
N ALA A 330 16.31 -21.01 -13.75
CA ALA A 330 17.28 -20.13 -14.40
C ALA A 330 18.11 -19.32 -13.40
N ILE A 331 17.49 -18.79 -12.33
CA ILE A 331 18.20 -18.08 -11.26
C ILE A 331 19.13 -19.03 -10.50
N ARG A 332 18.66 -20.23 -10.14
CA ARG A 332 19.47 -21.23 -9.42
C ARG A 332 20.68 -21.66 -10.23
N GLU A 333 20.48 -21.95 -11.51
CA GLU A 333 21.55 -22.35 -12.42
C GLU A 333 22.57 -21.23 -12.63
N SER A 334 22.11 -20.01 -12.90
CA SER A 334 22.99 -18.85 -13.15
C SER A 334 23.85 -18.48 -11.96
N LEU A 335 23.30 -18.58 -10.74
CA LEU A 335 24.02 -18.28 -9.50
C LEU A 335 24.65 -19.52 -8.86
N ARG A 336 24.50 -20.68 -9.49
CA ARG A 336 24.96 -21.99 -8.99
C ARG A 336 24.52 -22.26 -7.55
N LEU A 337 23.27 -21.91 -7.24
CA LEU A 337 22.72 -22.06 -5.88
C LEU A 337 22.65 -23.55 -5.50
N GLY A 338 23.20 -23.90 -4.34
CA GLY A 338 23.29 -25.29 -3.86
C GLY A 338 24.46 -26.09 -4.44
N GLN A 339 25.29 -25.49 -5.31
CA GLN A 339 26.54 -26.08 -5.80
C GLN A 339 27.74 -25.63 -4.94
N PRO A 340 28.81 -26.43 -4.84
CA PRO A 340 29.97 -26.11 -4.00
C PRO A 340 30.73 -24.85 -4.47
N ASP A 341 30.55 -24.44 -5.73
CA ASP A 341 31.18 -23.28 -6.35
C ASP A 341 30.23 -22.06 -6.44
N CYS A 342 29.17 -22.04 -5.63
CA CYS A 342 28.29 -20.89 -5.47
C CYS A 342 29.08 -19.68 -4.90
N PRO A 343 29.07 -18.52 -5.57
CA PRO A 343 29.81 -17.35 -5.09
C PRO A 343 29.14 -16.65 -3.89
N ILE A 344 27.90 -17.03 -3.55
CA ILE A 344 27.09 -16.39 -2.50
C ILE A 344 27.20 -17.22 -1.22
N THR A 345 27.61 -16.61 -0.11
CA THR A 345 27.81 -17.31 1.17
C THR A 345 26.65 -17.17 2.14
N LYS A 346 26.00 -16.00 2.19
CA LYS A 346 24.87 -15.72 3.11
C LYS A 346 23.58 -15.41 2.35
N GLY A 347 23.68 -14.54 1.36
CA GLY A 347 22.55 -14.09 0.56
C GLY A 347 22.88 -12.82 -0.21
N CYS A 348 22.02 -12.45 -1.14
CA CYS A 348 22.15 -11.24 -1.95
C CYS A 348 20.79 -10.70 -2.38
N ILE A 349 20.80 -9.46 -2.86
CA ILE A 349 19.64 -8.81 -3.49
C ILE A 349 20.07 -8.44 -4.90
N LEU A 350 19.30 -8.88 -5.89
CA LEU A 350 19.55 -8.63 -7.31
C LEU A 350 18.33 -7.90 -7.90
N GLU A 351 18.59 -7.00 -8.84
CA GLU A 351 17.55 -6.37 -9.65
C GLU A 351 17.74 -6.74 -11.11
N GLY A 352 16.65 -6.98 -11.82
CA GLY A 352 16.69 -7.32 -13.24
C GLY A 352 15.35 -7.14 -13.92
N GLU A 353 15.34 -7.48 -15.21
CA GLU A 353 14.16 -7.46 -16.07
C GLU A 353 13.87 -8.89 -16.53
N MET A 354 12.65 -9.36 -16.28
CA MET A 354 12.14 -10.61 -16.81
C MET A 354 11.71 -10.41 -18.26
N LEU A 355 12.20 -11.26 -19.16
CA LEU A 355 11.97 -11.16 -20.60
C LEU A 355 11.42 -12.47 -21.15
N ALA A 356 10.62 -12.39 -22.20
CA ALA A 356 10.20 -13.56 -22.96
C ALA A 356 11.34 -13.96 -23.92
N TYR A 357 11.80 -15.21 -23.81
CA TYR A 357 12.81 -15.78 -24.70
C TYR A 357 12.14 -16.72 -25.72
N ASP A 358 12.50 -16.57 -26.99
CA ASP A 358 12.09 -17.48 -28.05
C ASP A 358 13.21 -18.50 -28.27
N GLU A 359 13.02 -19.72 -27.76
CA GLU A 359 14.02 -20.80 -27.88
C GLU A 359 14.31 -21.17 -29.34
N LYS A 360 13.28 -21.18 -30.19
CA LYS A 360 13.43 -21.57 -31.60
C LYS A 360 14.23 -20.56 -32.40
N ALA A 361 14.01 -19.28 -32.13
CA ALA A 361 14.73 -18.20 -32.78
C ALA A 361 16.00 -17.77 -32.02
N SER A 362 16.29 -18.42 -30.89
CA SER A 362 17.38 -18.11 -29.96
C SER A 362 17.52 -16.62 -29.63
N ARG A 363 16.40 -15.91 -29.49
CA ARG A 363 16.38 -14.45 -29.30
C ARG A 363 15.34 -14.01 -28.28
N LEU A 364 15.58 -12.86 -27.67
CA LEU A 364 14.61 -12.20 -26.80
C LEU A 364 13.46 -11.62 -27.64
N ARG A 365 12.23 -11.83 -27.19
CA ARG A 365 11.06 -11.14 -27.75
C ARG A 365 10.96 -9.77 -27.09
N THR A 366 11.45 -8.75 -27.77
CA THR A 366 11.23 -7.36 -27.37
C THR A 366 9.95 -6.82 -28.02
N PRO A 367 9.04 -6.20 -27.26
CA PRO A 367 8.09 -5.26 -27.84
C PRO A 367 8.90 -4.15 -28.53
N VAL A 368 8.52 -3.81 -29.75
CA VAL A 368 9.19 -2.80 -30.57
C VAL A 368 8.91 -1.42 -29.94
N ASN A 369 9.76 -0.95 -29.01
CA ASN A 369 9.97 0.46 -28.65
C ASN A 369 11.10 0.60 -27.61
N ALA A 370 12.35 0.64 -28.09
CA ALA A 370 13.52 0.90 -27.24
C ALA A 370 13.65 2.41 -26.96
N GLY A 371 13.39 2.83 -25.73
CA GLY A 371 13.78 4.16 -25.21
C GLY A 371 15.05 4.04 -24.36
N TRP A 372 15.99 4.96 -24.50
CA TRP A 372 17.22 4.98 -23.70
C TRP A 372 16.93 5.58 -22.31
N ASN A 373 17.26 4.85 -21.24
CA ASN A 373 17.30 5.39 -19.88
C ASN A 373 18.77 5.35 -19.42
N LEU A 374 19.35 6.50 -19.08
CA LEU A 374 20.69 6.53 -18.49
C LEU A 374 20.60 6.43 -16.97
N ARG A 375 21.59 5.72 -16.39
CA ARG A 375 21.94 5.79 -14.96
C ARG A 375 22.96 6.92 -14.80
N CYS A 376 22.65 7.91 -13.97
CA CYS A 376 23.63 8.90 -13.50
C CYS A 376 24.18 8.46 -12.16
#